data_AF-W2RKC9-F1
#
_entry.id   AF-W2RKC9-F1
#
_cell.length_a   1.000
_cell.length_b   1.000
_cell.length_c   1.000
_cell.angle_alpha   90.00
_cell.angle_beta   90.00
_cell.angle_gamma   90.00
#
_symmetry.space_group_name_H-M   'P 1'
#
loop_
_entity.id
_entity.type
_entity.pdbx_description
1 polymer ?
#
loop_
_entity_poly.entity_id
_entity_poly.type
_entity_poly.pdbx_seq_one_letter_code
_entity_poly.pdbx_strand_id
1 'polypeptide(L)'
;MSNRRYQSGLARSEDDASRSNIRRTHTEPTTPITDNLLAAACEEGLEDIPDGGAPELALNKAELESLRADLLGSIKGAEQVCVKNPTVSSPARSIEILCRKLNLSMQKAVKAYLNVKRPDMSGGKTLADIWEPFAADEVALSGRPREHLVCPSGDFGEPLRLFVQWHYPTFNTKQLEYMHTADTTNPCTNMMLKVGVNPITQPLGWGERWHRRESTKDREQQPVPMSARPQAELDLADNFNTELLELANAKIVLLLGIPAQKWYETKFKPKSMTVIDKPKIQLWANFDQGKNGTVFQRLAVPCPHPEAIFFDSVGRGRQMDECIRFAVELAGLEIPLDTTFFARMEDSRIKIKKHIGFPCGPRDNKVDILVKMLAFEHQDGSEKIPWKAIPSMIRDLFHRWTGQPASETAMNSFLLPLCPEWHVSLVKGLHILLCQRASGSASAGFALQKAGNAVQQTRGWPALDRGRATQLAADPTMSRARAAHDAQGRPGIQKSIDVNRQQGYANLAKGRETMSLQAEARRRGEDPSIVRSSAATSWSCDECEKSFNTKQAHSQHMQVEHQGKRYECEWAKQGRGCTQKPYKGGSGLRKHIATRHKGQKYPPE
;
A
#
# COMPACT_ATOMS: atom_id res chain seq x y z
N MET A 1 17.17 61.46 18.73
CA MET A 1 16.30 62.34 17.92
C MET A 1 15.86 61.54 16.70
N SER A 2 14.60 61.22 16.40
CA SER A 2 13.29 61.68 16.86
C SER A 2 12.26 60.56 16.62
N ASN A 3 11.47 60.28 17.65
CA ASN A 3 10.26 59.45 17.63
C ASN A 3 9.20 59.94 16.64
N ARG A 4 8.41 59.04 16.06
CA ARG A 4 7.05 59.34 15.61
C ARG A 4 6.05 58.39 16.27
N ARG A 5 5.24 59.03 17.13
CA ARG A 5 3.99 58.54 17.73
C ARG A 5 2.93 58.37 16.66
N TYR A 6 2.07 57.38 16.83
CA TYR A 6 0.68 57.45 16.41
C TYR A 6 -0.18 57.21 17.66
N GLN A 7 -0.90 58.25 18.07
CA GLN A 7 -1.99 58.21 19.03
C GLN A 7 -3.17 58.99 18.42
N SER A 8 -4.31 58.32 18.35
CA SER A 8 -5.68 58.86 18.44
C SER A 8 -6.56 57.60 18.49
N GLY A 9 -7.31 57.26 19.54
CA GLY A 9 -8.04 58.12 20.46
C GLY A 9 -9.48 58.19 19.96
N LEU A 10 -10.36 57.35 20.50
CA LEU A 10 -11.79 57.60 20.62
C LEU A 10 -12.39 56.67 21.69
N ALA A 11 -13.29 57.25 22.46
CA ALA A 11 -13.68 56.86 23.81
C ALA A 11 -15.12 56.35 23.86
N ARG A 12 -15.36 55.51 24.89
CA ARG A 12 -16.56 55.37 25.75
C ARG A 12 -17.96 55.13 25.15
N SER A 13 -18.55 54.00 25.58
CA SER A 13 -19.78 53.91 26.39
C SER A 13 -19.83 52.46 26.94
N GLU A 14 -19.53 52.19 28.22
CA GLU A 14 -20.45 52.19 29.38
C GLU A 14 -21.82 51.52 29.15
N ASP A 15 -22.04 50.53 30.02
CA ASP A 15 -23.28 49.91 30.50
C ASP A 15 -24.17 49.12 29.52
N ASP A 16 -24.17 47.79 29.69
CA ASP A 16 -25.39 47.17 30.24
C ASP A 16 -25.14 45.79 30.88
N ALA A 17 -25.65 45.65 32.09
CA ALA A 17 -25.60 44.44 32.90
C ALA A 17 -26.92 43.68 32.76
N SER A 18 -26.90 42.50 32.15
CA SER A 18 -28.02 41.56 32.24
C SER A 18 -27.53 40.18 32.63
N ARG A 19 -27.71 39.89 33.92
CA ARG A 19 -27.68 38.56 34.53
C ARG A 19 -28.69 37.66 33.82
N SER A 20 -28.25 36.58 33.21
CA SER A 20 -29.10 35.43 32.87
C SER A 20 -28.70 34.22 33.72
N ASN A 21 -29.59 33.90 34.66
CA ASN A 21 -29.58 32.66 35.43
C ASN A 21 -29.81 31.47 34.48
N ILE A 22 -28.75 30.71 34.16
CA ILE A 22 -28.90 29.40 33.54
C ILE A 22 -28.98 28.36 34.65
N ARG A 23 -30.20 27.86 34.86
CA ARG A 23 -30.54 26.68 35.66
C ARG A 23 -29.69 25.49 35.20
N ARG A 24 -28.92 24.92 36.13
CA ARG A 24 -28.42 23.54 36.06
C ARG A 24 -29.62 22.60 36.12
N THR A 25 -29.94 21.95 35.01
CA THR A 25 -30.75 20.72 35.02
C THR A 25 -29.80 19.53 35.07
N HIS A 26 -29.86 18.81 36.18
CA HIS A 26 -29.30 17.47 36.30
C HIS A 26 -30.00 16.55 35.29
N THR A 27 -29.24 15.94 34.39
CA THR A 27 -29.70 14.79 33.60
C THR A 27 -29.07 13.53 34.21
N GLU A 28 -29.93 12.65 34.71
CA GLU A 28 -29.59 11.31 35.17
C GLU A 28 -29.13 10.40 34.01
N PRO A 29 -28.34 9.35 34.29
CA PRO A 29 -27.80 8.48 33.26
C PRO A 29 -28.82 7.42 32.82
N THR A 30 -29.09 7.38 31.51
CA THR A 30 -29.83 6.29 30.86
C THR A 30 -28.99 5.02 30.78
N THR A 31 -29.54 3.93 31.31
CA THR A 31 -29.06 2.55 31.15
C THR A 31 -29.21 2.05 29.71
N PRO A 32 -28.45 1.01 29.29
CA PRO A 32 -28.40 0.56 27.90
C PRO A 32 -29.54 -0.39 27.57
N ILE A 33 -30.23 -0.11 26.45
CA ILE A 33 -31.19 -1.01 25.81
C ILE A 33 -30.40 -2.07 25.02
N THR A 34 -30.49 -3.31 25.46
CA THR A 34 -30.12 -4.51 24.68
C THR A 34 -31.30 -4.97 23.81
N ASP A 35 -30.95 -5.42 22.59
CA ASP A 35 -31.61 -6.45 21.77
C ASP A 35 -33.14 -6.37 21.56
N ASN A 36 -33.57 -6.02 20.33
CA ASN A 36 -34.67 -6.67 19.60
C ASN A 36 -35.02 -5.92 18.30
N LEU A 37 -34.33 -6.23 17.19
CA LEU A 37 -34.83 -5.94 15.83
C LEU A 37 -34.40 -7.05 14.87
N LEU A 38 -35.08 -8.18 14.95
CA LEU A 38 -35.02 -9.26 13.95
C LEU A 38 -36.35 -10.03 13.95
N ALA A 39 -37.42 -9.37 13.55
CA ALA A 39 -38.66 -10.00 13.09
C ALA A 39 -39.55 -8.95 12.39
N ALA A 40 -39.96 -9.29 11.16
CA ALA A 40 -41.08 -8.76 10.38
C ALA A 40 -40.68 -8.10 9.05
N ALA A 41 -40.71 -8.89 7.97
CA ALA A 41 -41.41 -8.56 6.71
C ALA A 41 -41.11 -9.65 5.66
N CYS A 42 -41.86 -10.76 5.73
CA CYS A 42 -42.19 -11.59 4.57
C CYS A 42 -43.71 -11.55 4.47
N GLU A 43 -44.25 -11.04 3.37
CA GLU A 43 -45.37 -11.58 2.58
C GLU A 43 -45.86 -10.54 1.56
N GLU A 44 -46.58 -11.03 0.55
CA GLU A 44 -47.00 -10.41 -0.72
C GLU A 44 -45.90 -10.38 -1.80
N GLY A 45 -45.98 -11.07 -2.95
CA GLY A 45 -47.09 -11.74 -3.62
C GLY A 45 -47.01 -11.35 -5.10
N LEU A 46 -46.74 -12.29 -6.01
CA LEU A 46 -46.94 -12.13 -7.46
C LEU A 46 -46.86 -13.47 -8.17
N GLU A 47 -47.99 -13.85 -8.78
CA GLU A 47 -48.24 -15.05 -9.57
C GLU A 47 -47.77 -14.91 -11.04
N ASP A 48 -47.54 -16.07 -11.65
CA ASP A 48 -47.65 -16.46 -13.08
C ASP A 48 -46.73 -15.90 -14.18
N ILE A 49 -45.80 -16.75 -14.65
CA ILE A 49 -45.30 -16.82 -16.05
C ILE A 49 -45.07 -18.31 -16.42
N PRO A 50 -45.48 -18.79 -17.61
CA PRO A 50 -45.52 -20.22 -17.92
C PRO A 50 -44.21 -20.81 -18.48
N ASP A 51 -44.14 -22.14 -18.29
CA ASP A 51 -43.07 -23.10 -18.59
C ASP A 51 -42.48 -23.05 -20.01
N GLY A 52 -41.14 -23.13 -20.06
CA GLY A 52 -40.36 -23.46 -21.24
C GLY A 52 -39.12 -24.27 -20.85
N GLY A 53 -39.23 -25.60 -20.93
CA GLY A 53 -38.26 -26.55 -20.39
C GLY A 53 -36.88 -26.55 -21.05
N ALA A 54 -35.86 -26.71 -20.21
CA ALA A 54 -34.52 -27.22 -20.53
C ALA A 54 -34.04 -28.12 -19.38
N PRO A 55 -33.23 -29.16 -19.63
CA PRO A 55 -32.95 -30.20 -18.64
C PRO A 55 -31.95 -29.71 -17.59
N GLU A 56 -32.42 -29.63 -16.35
CA GLU A 56 -31.66 -29.21 -15.19
C GLU A 56 -30.92 -30.42 -14.58
N LEU A 57 -29.58 -30.43 -14.68
CA LEU A 57 -28.74 -31.21 -13.77
C LEU A 57 -28.47 -30.34 -12.55
N ALA A 58 -29.45 -30.30 -11.64
CA ALA A 58 -29.32 -29.66 -10.35
C ALA A 58 -28.45 -30.55 -9.44
N LEU A 59 -27.31 -30.03 -9.00
CA LEU A 59 -26.71 -30.50 -7.75
C LEU A 59 -27.75 -30.27 -6.66
N ASN A 60 -28.07 -31.30 -5.89
CA ASN A 60 -29.14 -31.18 -4.93
C ASN A 60 -28.71 -30.22 -3.80
N LYS A 61 -29.71 -29.63 -3.12
CA LYS A 61 -29.49 -28.66 -2.05
C LYS A 61 -28.50 -29.14 -0.98
N ALA A 62 -28.44 -30.45 -0.72
CA ALA A 62 -27.52 -31.03 0.25
C ALA A 62 -26.05 -31.03 -0.22
N GLU A 63 -25.80 -31.21 -1.52
CA GLU A 63 -24.44 -31.10 -2.10
C GLU A 63 -23.93 -29.65 -2.07
N LEU A 64 -24.82 -28.69 -2.33
CA LEU A 64 -24.53 -27.26 -2.22
C LEU A 64 -24.28 -26.82 -0.77
N GLU A 65 -25.06 -27.34 0.19
CA GLU A 65 -24.85 -27.08 1.62
C GLU A 65 -23.56 -27.75 2.15
N SER A 66 -23.20 -28.93 1.65
CA SER A 66 -21.94 -29.62 1.96
C SER A 66 -20.71 -28.83 1.46
N LEU A 67 -20.73 -28.38 0.20
CA LEU A 67 -19.66 -27.54 -0.35
C LEU A 67 -19.54 -26.19 0.37
N ARG A 68 -20.67 -25.59 0.78
CA ARG A 68 -20.68 -24.36 1.58
C ARG A 68 -20.11 -24.59 2.98
N ALA A 69 -20.40 -25.74 3.60
CA ALA A 69 -19.84 -26.12 4.90
C ALA A 69 -18.32 -26.37 4.82
N ASP A 70 -17.83 -27.04 3.77
CA ASP A 70 -16.40 -27.26 3.52
C ASP A 70 -15.63 -25.96 3.24
N LEU A 71 -16.24 -25.03 2.50
CA LEU A 71 -15.65 -23.73 2.21
C LEU A 71 -15.61 -22.85 3.47
N LEU A 72 -16.70 -22.82 4.25
CA LEU A 72 -16.75 -22.11 5.53
C LEU A 72 -15.81 -22.74 6.57
N GLY A 73 -15.64 -24.06 6.56
CA GLY A 73 -14.66 -24.78 7.36
C GLY A 73 -13.22 -24.44 6.96
N SER A 74 -12.94 -24.29 5.66
CA SER A 74 -11.63 -23.86 5.16
C SER A 74 -11.31 -22.40 5.48
N ILE A 75 -12.32 -21.51 5.44
CA ILE A 75 -12.18 -20.09 5.80
C ILE A 75 -12.00 -19.94 7.32
N LYS A 76 -12.81 -20.62 8.13
CA LYS A 76 -12.63 -20.67 9.59
C LYS A 76 -11.31 -21.31 9.98
N GLY A 77 -10.84 -22.31 9.22
CA GLY A 77 -9.51 -22.89 9.36
C GLY A 77 -8.39 -21.90 9.04
N ALA A 78 -8.54 -21.06 8.01
CA ALA A 78 -7.58 -20.01 7.69
C ALA A 78 -7.56 -18.86 8.72
N GLU A 79 -8.70 -18.53 9.32
CA GLU A 79 -8.80 -17.59 10.44
C GLU A 79 -8.24 -18.18 11.74
N GLN A 80 -8.53 -19.45 12.05
CA GLN A 80 -7.98 -20.15 13.23
C GLN A 80 -6.48 -20.46 13.11
N VAL A 81 -5.93 -20.63 11.90
CA VAL A 81 -4.48 -20.81 11.68
C VAL A 81 -3.70 -19.50 11.80
N CYS A 82 -4.35 -18.33 11.73
CA CYS A 82 -3.68 -17.02 11.70
C CYS A 82 -3.39 -16.39 13.06
N VAL A 83 -3.91 -16.91 14.16
CA VAL A 83 -3.57 -16.45 15.52
C VAL A 83 -2.71 -17.52 16.21
N LYS A 84 -1.49 -17.76 15.69
CA LYS A 84 -0.51 -18.55 16.44
C LYS A 84 -0.11 -17.75 17.67
N ASN A 85 -0.71 -18.11 18.82
CA ASN A 85 -0.40 -17.73 20.19
C ASN A 85 0.24 -16.34 20.35
N PRO A 86 -0.55 -15.27 20.62
CA PRO A 86 0.03 -13.97 20.96
C PRO A 86 1.09 -14.17 22.04
N THR A 87 2.30 -13.68 21.76
CA THR A 87 3.39 -13.80 22.72
C THR A 87 3.19 -12.71 23.75
N VAL A 88 3.02 -13.09 25.01
CA VAL A 88 3.02 -12.12 26.11
C VAL A 88 4.41 -11.48 26.15
N SER A 89 4.47 -10.15 25.99
CA SER A 89 5.69 -9.39 26.09
C SER A 89 6.35 -9.61 27.46
N SER A 90 7.64 -9.96 27.48
CA SER A 90 8.40 -10.11 28.73
C SER A 90 9.39 -8.96 28.90
N PRO A 91 9.17 -8.05 29.87
CA PRO A 91 10.06 -6.91 30.11
C PRO A 91 11.53 -7.30 30.32
N ALA A 92 11.77 -8.48 30.91
CA ALA A 92 13.10 -8.98 31.22
C ALA A 92 14.00 -9.07 29.97
N ARG A 93 13.44 -9.50 28.84
CA ARG A 93 14.19 -9.68 27.59
C ARG A 93 14.71 -8.36 27.04
N SER A 94 13.84 -7.37 26.86
CA SER A 94 14.24 -6.07 26.32
C SER A 94 15.21 -5.33 27.24
N ILE A 95 15.02 -5.44 28.57
CA ILE A 95 15.96 -4.88 29.55
C ILE A 95 17.32 -5.56 29.44
N GLU A 96 17.37 -6.88 29.28
CA GLU A 96 18.63 -7.61 29.11
C GLU A 96 19.37 -7.21 27.82
N ILE A 97 18.65 -7.16 26.69
CA ILE A 97 19.20 -6.71 25.40
C ILE A 97 19.83 -5.32 25.54
N LEU A 98 19.12 -4.40 26.18
CA LEU A 98 19.61 -3.06 26.45
C LEU A 98 20.84 -3.08 27.36
N CYS A 99 20.80 -3.82 28.46
CA CYS A 99 21.90 -3.86 29.42
C CYS A 99 23.20 -4.38 28.81
N ARG A 100 23.15 -5.36 27.90
CA ARG A 100 24.33 -5.89 27.20
C ARG A 100 25.07 -4.84 26.36
N LYS A 101 24.39 -3.76 25.94
CA LYS A 101 24.98 -2.67 25.14
C LYS A 101 25.47 -1.50 26.01
N LEU A 102 25.24 -1.54 27.32
CA LEU A 102 25.54 -0.47 28.27
C LEU A 102 26.67 -0.88 29.24
N ASN A 103 27.47 0.09 29.67
CA ASN A 103 28.37 -0.12 30.80
C ASN A 103 27.59 -0.28 32.12
N LEU A 104 28.23 -0.85 33.16
CA LEU A 104 27.57 -1.20 34.43
C LEU A 104 26.89 0.00 35.12
N SER A 105 27.46 1.21 35.02
CA SER A 105 26.87 2.42 35.58
C SER A 105 25.56 2.79 34.88
N MET A 106 25.57 2.78 33.54
CA MET A 106 24.37 3.03 32.74
C MET A 106 23.31 1.93 32.91
N GLN A 107 23.71 0.66 33.06
CA GLN A 107 22.78 -0.43 33.36
C GLN A 107 22.01 -0.18 34.67
N LYS A 108 22.72 0.22 35.73
CA LYS A 108 22.10 0.56 37.02
C LYS A 108 21.15 1.75 36.87
N ALA A 109 21.58 2.80 36.17
CA ALA A 109 20.76 4.00 35.94
C ALA A 109 19.49 3.72 35.12
N VAL A 110 19.59 2.91 34.06
CA VAL A 110 18.41 2.49 33.26
C VAL A 110 17.45 1.64 34.09
N LYS A 111 17.95 0.65 34.83
CA LYS A 111 17.10 -0.20 35.69
C LYS A 111 16.39 0.63 36.76
N ALA A 112 17.11 1.55 37.40
CA ALA A 112 16.52 2.49 38.36
C ALA A 112 15.42 3.33 37.70
N TYR A 113 15.72 3.93 36.54
CA TYR A 113 14.77 4.73 35.78
C TYR A 113 13.48 3.97 35.41
N LEU A 114 13.62 2.72 34.96
CA LEU A 114 12.47 1.89 34.58
C LEU A 114 11.62 1.49 35.81
N ASN A 115 12.22 1.34 36.99
CA ASN A 115 11.53 0.92 38.21
C ASN A 115 10.95 2.08 39.04
N VAL A 116 11.49 3.30 38.92
CA VAL A 116 11.02 4.47 39.70
C VAL A 116 9.60 4.88 39.26
N LYS A 117 8.65 4.94 40.19
CA LYS A 117 7.36 5.61 39.92
C LYS A 117 7.65 7.09 39.71
N ARG A 118 7.23 7.62 38.55
CA ARG A 118 7.44 9.05 38.28
C ARG A 118 6.49 9.87 39.14
N PRO A 119 6.95 10.99 39.72
CA PRO A 119 6.03 11.96 40.28
C PRO A 119 5.10 12.44 39.17
N ASP A 120 3.88 12.82 39.54
CA ASP A 120 3.00 13.51 38.62
C ASP A 120 3.65 14.84 38.20
N MET A 121 3.92 14.97 36.90
CA MET A 121 4.52 16.16 36.30
C MET A 121 3.46 17.03 35.61
N SER A 122 2.19 16.60 35.60
CA SER A 122 1.10 17.35 34.97
C SER A 122 0.82 18.68 35.68
N GLY A 123 1.20 18.80 36.95
CA GLY A 123 0.82 19.92 37.79
C GLY A 123 -0.70 19.98 38.01
N GLY A 124 -1.39 18.83 37.94
CA GLY A 124 -2.85 18.73 38.00
C GLY A 124 -3.56 19.09 36.70
N LYS A 125 -2.84 19.36 35.61
CA LYS A 125 -3.44 19.57 34.28
C LYS A 125 -4.00 18.26 33.74
N THR A 126 -5.13 18.35 33.07
CA THR A 126 -5.75 17.27 32.29
C THR A 126 -5.42 17.42 30.81
N LEU A 127 -5.77 16.43 30.00
CA LEU A 127 -5.66 16.54 28.54
C LEU A 127 -6.52 17.70 28.01
N ALA A 128 -7.70 17.92 28.57
CA ALA A 128 -8.59 19.01 28.16
C ALA A 128 -7.95 20.39 28.41
N ASP A 129 -7.23 20.55 29.52
CA ASP A 129 -6.59 21.82 29.89
C ASP A 129 -5.52 22.27 28.88
N ILE A 130 -4.88 21.33 28.18
CA ILE A 130 -3.90 21.65 27.12
C ILE A 130 -4.50 21.57 25.70
N TRP A 131 -5.49 20.68 25.48
CA TRP A 131 -6.09 20.47 24.17
C TRP A 131 -6.99 21.62 23.75
N GLU A 132 -7.85 22.11 24.65
CA GLU A 132 -8.84 23.14 24.31
C GLU A 132 -8.19 24.46 23.87
N PRO A 133 -7.16 24.99 24.57
CA PRO A 133 -6.43 26.17 24.10
C PRO A 133 -5.73 25.93 22.76
N PHE A 134 -5.02 24.80 22.61
CA PHE A 134 -4.34 24.46 21.36
C PHE A 134 -5.30 24.42 20.18
N ALA A 135 -6.45 23.75 20.33
CA ALA A 135 -7.41 23.59 19.27
C ALA A 135 -8.09 24.92 18.90
N ALA A 136 -8.31 25.81 19.87
CA ALA A 136 -8.80 27.17 19.61
C ALA A 136 -7.77 28.01 18.83
N ASP A 137 -6.52 28.01 19.28
CA ASP A 137 -5.42 28.75 18.65
C ASP A 137 -5.13 28.25 17.24
N GLU A 138 -5.16 26.94 17.02
CA GLU A 138 -4.86 26.36 15.71
C GLU A 138 -5.98 26.67 14.70
N VAL A 139 -7.26 26.65 15.13
CA VAL A 139 -8.39 27.08 14.30
C VAL A 139 -8.27 28.56 13.97
N ALA A 140 -7.95 29.41 14.95
CA ALA A 140 -7.78 30.85 14.74
C ALA A 140 -6.62 31.16 13.77
N LEU A 141 -5.50 30.45 13.92
CA LEU A 141 -4.30 30.65 13.12
C LEU A 141 -4.46 30.14 11.68
N SER A 142 -5.06 28.97 11.51
CA SER A 142 -5.17 28.32 10.21
C SER A 142 -6.44 28.67 9.43
N GLY A 143 -7.46 29.19 10.12
CA GLY A 143 -8.78 29.47 9.53
C GLY A 143 -9.58 28.23 9.12
N ARG A 144 -9.17 27.04 9.58
CA ARG A 144 -9.76 25.75 9.17
C ARG A 144 -10.70 25.17 10.24
N PRO A 145 -11.73 24.39 9.86
CA PRO A 145 -12.71 23.82 10.80
C PRO A 145 -12.08 23.01 11.94
N ARG A 146 -12.67 23.08 13.14
CA ARG A 146 -12.21 22.36 14.33
C ARG A 146 -12.35 20.85 14.17
N GLU A 147 -13.40 20.36 13.53
CA GLU A 147 -13.68 18.94 13.28
C GLU A 147 -12.57 18.20 12.51
N HIS A 148 -11.68 18.93 11.85
CA HIS A 148 -10.50 18.32 11.23
C HIS A 148 -9.36 18.07 12.24
N LEU A 149 -9.46 18.54 13.47
CA LEU A 149 -8.48 18.29 14.51
C LEU A 149 -8.65 16.90 15.13
N VAL A 150 -7.53 16.32 15.55
CA VAL A 150 -7.44 14.98 16.11
C VAL A 150 -6.81 15.09 17.49
N CYS A 151 -7.63 14.94 18.53
CA CYS A 151 -7.24 14.93 19.93
C CYS A 151 -6.42 13.67 20.24
N PRO A 152 -5.39 13.77 21.10
CA PRO A 152 -4.73 12.61 21.68
C PRO A 152 -5.72 11.56 22.24
N SER A 153 -5.29 10.31 22.27
CA SER A 153 -6.09 9.18 22.79
C SER A 153 -5.39 8.49 23.95
N GLY A 154 -6.16 7.99 24.90
CA GLY A 154 -5.66 7.28 26.08
C GLY A 154 -5.90 8.04 27.37
N ASP A 155 -5.58 7.41 28.49
CA ASP A 155 -5.77 7.97 29.83
C ASP A 155 -4.54 8.75 30.28
N PHE A 156 -4.64 10.08 30.31
CA PHE A 156 -3.58 10.98 30.77
C PHE A 156 -3.71 11.34 32.26
N GLY A 157 -4.59 10.67 33.01
CA GLY A 157 -4.80 10.92 34.45
C GLY A 157 -3.69 10.36 35.35
N GLU A 158 -2.92 9.38 34.86
CA GLU A 158 -1.75 8.82 35.55
C GLU A 158 -0.54 8.82 34.61
N PRO A 159 0.70 8.83 35.14
CA PRO A 159 1.89 8.74 34.31
C PRO A 159 1.86 7.52 33.38
N LEU A 160 1.85 7.79 32.08
CA LEU A 160 1.78 6.75 31.07
C LEU A 160 3.05 5.89 31.10
N ARG A 161 2.90 4.59 30.82
CA ARG A 161 4.09 3.72 30.70
C ARG A 161 4.71 3.84 29.31
N LEU A 162 3.85 3.98 28.30
CA LEU A 162 4.21 4.14 26.89
C LEU A 162 3.40 5.28 26.28
N PHE A 163 4.07 6.12 25.48
CA PHE A 163 3.41 7.08 24.60
C PHE A 163 3.79 6.82 23.15
N VAL A 164 2.80 6.73 22.27
CA VAL A 164 3.01 6.52 20.83
C VAL A 164 2.83 7.86 20.11
N GLN A 165 3.92 8.39 19.58
CA GLN A 165 3.93 9.61 18.79
C GLN A 165 3.88 9.26 17.31
N TRP A 166 2.76 9.58 16.69
CA TRP A 166 2.52 9.52 15.26
C TRP A 166 3.03 10.78 14.57
N HIS A 167 3.13 10.79 13.24
CA HIS A 167 3.64 11.93 12.48
C HIS A 167 2.54 12.84 11.92
N TYR A 168 1.42 12.30 11.42
CA TYR A 168 0.18 13.03 11.09
C TYR A 168 -1.01 12.06 10.90
N PRO A 169 -2.26 12.50 11.10
CA PRO A 169 -3.45 11.71 10.86
C PRO A 169 -3.79 11.67 9.36
N THR A 170 -4.06 10.48 8.82
CA THR A 170 -4.44 10.32 7.40
C THR A 170 -5.91 10.68 7.13
N PHE A 171 -6.21 11.00 5.87
CA PHE A 171 -7.57 11.24 5.34
C PHE A 171 -8.29 10.00 4.88
N ASN A 172 -7.59 8.87 4.83
CA ASN A 172 -8.24 7.61 4.56
C ASN A 172 -8.95 7.12 5.82
N THR A 173 -9.84 7.94 6.37
CA THR A 173 -10.70 7.67 7.51
C THR A 173 -12.14 7.76 7.03
N LYS A 174 -13.00 6.89 7.59
CA LYS A 174 -14.45 6.96 7.35
C LYS A 174 -15.12 7.95 8.30
N GLN A 175 -14.41 8.42 9.32
CA GLN A 175 -14.94 9.29 10.37
C GLN A 175 -14.08 10.54 10.49
N LEU A 176 -14.30 11.51 9.59
CA LEU A 176 -13.57 12.79 9.63
C LEU A 176 -13.80 13.55 10.93
N GLU A 177 -15.01 13.44 11.48
CA GLU A 177 -15.42 14.06 12.75
C GLU A 177 -14.96 13.27 13.98
N TYR A 178 -14.37 12.07 13.79
CA TYR A 178 -13.79 11.34 14.91
C TYR A 178 -12.47 12.00 15.30
N MET A 179 -12.57 12.84 16.32
CA MET A 179 -11.52 13.70 16.83
C MET A 179 -10.51 12.96 17.71
N HIS A 180 -10.24 11.67 17.50
CA HIS A 180 -9.27 10.92 18.31
C HIS A 180 -8.22 10.24 17.45
N THR A 181 -6.95 10.26 17.91
CA THR A 181 -5.81 9.62 17.25
C THR A 181 -6.03 8.11 17.05
N ALA A 182 -6.68 7.44 18.00
CA ALA A 182 -7.03 6.01 17.92
C ALA A 182 -8.26 5.75 17.02
N ASP A 183 -8.21 6.24 15.78
CA ASP A 183 -9.25 6.09 14.77
C ASP A 183 -9.19 4.69 14.14
N THR A 184 -10.18 3.83 14.39
CA THR A 184 -10.24 2.46 13.85
C THR A 184 -10.44 2.41 12.35
N THR A 185 -10.88 3.52 11.74
CA THR A 185 -11.15 3.59 10.30
C THR A 185 -9.94 4.08 9.51
N ASN A 186 -8.95 4.67 10.18
CA ASN A 186 -7.63 4.95 9.60
C ASN A 186 -6.81 3.63 9.50
N PRO A 187 -6.28 3.27 8.32
CA PRO A 187 -5.57 2.01 8.11
C PRO A 187 -4.38 1.79 9.04
N CYS A 188 -3.60 2.83 9.33
CA CYS A 188 -2.34 2.70 10.07
C CYS A 188 -2.58 2.54 11.57
N THR A 189 -3.49 3.34 12.12
CA THR A 189 -3.94 3.22 13.50
C THR A 189 -4.66 1.89 13.72
N ASN A 190 -5.51 1.47 12.77
CA ASN A 190 -6.15 0.15 12.81
C ASN A 190 -5.13 -1.00 12.78
N MET A 191 -4.04 -0.89 12.01
CA MET A 191 -2.94 -1.87 12.06
C MET A 191 -2.32 -1.96 13.45
N MET A 192 -2.06 -0.83 14.11
CA MET A 192 -1.52 -0.83 15.48
C MET A 192 -2.50 -1.42 16.50
N LEU A 193 -3.80 -1.14 16.35
CA LEU A 193 -4.85 -1.77 17.16
C LEU A 193 -4.87 -3.29 16.97
N LYS A 194 -4.72 -3.78 15.72
CA LYS A 194 -4.64 -5.22 15.40
C LYS A 194 -3.38 -5.89 15.94
N VAL A 195 -2.27 -5.17 16.04
CA VAL A 195 -1.04 -5.66 16.68
C VAL A 195 -1.25 -5.86 18.18
N GLY A 196 -2.26 -5.19 18.77
CA GLY A 196 -2.59 -5.26 20.19
C GLY A 196 -2.26 -3.97 20.96
N VAL A 197 -1.76 -2.92 20.30
CA VAL A 197 -1.47 -1.63 20.94
C VAL A 197 -2.73 -0.77 20.90
N ASN A 198 -3.42 -0.61 22.02
CA ASN A 198 -4.71 0.08 22.10
C ASN A 198 -4.74 1.08 23.27
N PRO A 199 -4.70 2.40 23.02
CA PRO A 199 -4.71 3.41 24.08
C PRO A 199 -6.04 3.48 24.86
N ILE A 200 -7.13 2.95 24.30
CA ILE A 200 -8.45 3.00 24.94
C ILE A 200 -8.52 1.99 26.09
N THR A 201 -7.87 0.84 25.95
CA THR A 201 -7.99 -0.28 26.89
C THR A 201 -6.71 -0.54 27.68
N GLN A 202 -5.66 0.26 27.46
CA GLN A 202 -4.34 0.03 28.03
C GLN A 202 -3.77 1.34 28.59
N PRO A 203 -2.86 1.28 29.59
CA PRO A 203 -2.26 2.45 30.21
C PRO A 203 -1.14 3.05 29.33
N LEU A 204 -1.51 3.45 28.11
CA LEU A 204 -0.67 4.11 27.12
C LEU A 204 -1.44 5.22 26.42
N GLY A 205 -0.72 6.21 25.91
CA GLY A 205 -1.31 7.36 25.19
C GLY A 205 -0.81 7.46 23.76
N TRP A 206 -1.63 7.98 22.86
CA TRP A 206 -1.32 8.26 21.46
C TRP A 206 -1.46 9.76 21.18
N GLY A 207 -0.50 10.33 20.45
CA GLY A 207 -0.55 11.71 19.95
C GLY A 207 0.05 11.83 18.56
N GLU A 208 -0.25 12.93 17.87
CA GLU A 208 0.18 13.19 16.50
C GLU A 208 1.19 14.33 16.49
N ARG A 209 2.27 14.24 15.72
CA ARG A 209 3.13 15.43 15.57
C ARG A 209 2.34 16.58 14.92
N TRP A 210 1.37 16.24 14.08
CA TRP A 210 0.47 17.20 13.45
C TRP A 210 -0.97 16.84 13.75
N HIS A 211 -1.64 17.59 14.62
CA HIS A 211 -2.99 17.24 15.10
C HIS A 211 -4.13 17.57 14.15
N ARG A 212 -3.86 17.79 12.86
CA ARG A 212 -4.88 18.18 11.90
C ARG A 212 -4.95 17.29 10.70
N ARG A 213 -6.17 16.94 10.33
CA ARG A 213 -6.52 16.36 9.05
C ARG A 213 -6.60 17.42 7.95
N GLU A 214 -5.87 17.24 6.87
CA GLU A 214 -6.02 17.94 5.58
C GLU A 214 -7.11 17.28 4.71
N SER A 215 -8.31 17.84 4.68
CA SER A 215 -9.45 17.31 3.90
C SER A 215 -9.11 16.82 2.48
N THR A 216 -9.64 15.66 2.09
CA THR A 216 -9.59 15.20 0.68
C THR A 216 -10.54 15.95 -0.24
N LYS A 217 -11.54 16.67 0.29
CA LYS A 217 -12.41 17.53 -0.52
C LYS A 217 -11.65 18.79 -1.00
N ASP A 218 -10.63 19.20 -0.26
CA ASP A 218 -9.67 20.23 -0.68
C ASP A 218 -8.58 19.66 -1.61
N ARG A 219 -8.76 18.49 -2.25
CA ARG A 219 -7.75 17.86 -3.14
C ARG A 219 -7.27 18.74 -4.29
N GLU A 220 -7.99 19.80 -4.63
CA GLU A 220 -7.51 20.82 -5.56
C GLU A 220 -6.30 21.57 -5.00
N GLN A 221 -6.24 21.75 -3.69
CA GLN A 221 -5.07 22.17 -2.94
C GLN A 221 -4.25 20.93 -2.60
N GLN A 222 -3.08 20.79 -3.23
CA GLN A 222 -2.16 19.70 -2.90
C GLN A 222 -1.90 19.66 -1.39
N PRO A 223 -1.82 18.47 -0.76
CA PRO A 223 -1.47 18.37 0.64
C PRO A 223 -0.20 19.20 0.88
N VAL A 224 -0.31 20.19 1.76
CA VAL A 224 0.77 21.14 1.96
C VAL A 224 1.82 20.38 2.75
N PRO A 225 2.98 20.04 2.15
CA PRO A 225 4.01 19.32 2.88
C PRO A 225 4.34 20.10 4.15
N MET A 226 4.62 19.42 5.27
CA MET A 226 4.90 20.12 6.53
C MET A 226 5.96 21.21 6.40
N SER A 227 6.92 21.05 5.48
CA SER A 227 7.95 22.06 5.17
C SER A 227 7.43 23.36 4.54
N ALA A 228 6.20 23.37 4.02
CA ALA A 228 5.54 24.52 3.41
C ALA A 228 4.48 25.15 4.31
N ARG A 229 4.30 24.63 5.54
CA ARG A 229 3.37 25.20 6.52
C ARG A 229 3.91 26.53 7.07
N PRO A 230 3.04 27.50 7.41
CA PRO A 230 3.46 28.70 8.12
C PRO A 230 4.20 28.34 9.41
N GLN A 231 5.32 29.01 9.69
CA GLN A 231 6.15 28.71 10.85
C GLN A 231 5.36 28.81 12.17
N ALA A 232 4.42 29.76 12.28
CA ALA A 232 3.56 29.89 13.44
C ALA A 232 2.71 28.62 13.71
N GLU A 233 2.21 27.94 12.66
CA GLU A 233 1.46 26.69 12.85
C GLU A 233 2.38 25.56 13.33
N LEU A 234 3.61 25.52 12.80
CA LEU A 234 4.62 24.55 13.22
C LEU A 234 5.03 24.75 14.68
N ASP A 235 5.24 26.00 15.09
CA ASP A 235 5.61 26.39 16.45
C ASP A 235 4.48 26.06 17.44
N LEU A 236 3.22 26.36 17.08
CA LEU A 236 2.05 26.01 17.88
C LEU A 236 1.95 24.49 18.08
N ALA A 237 2.09 23.71 17.00
CA ALA A 237 2.08 22.25 17.08
C ALA A 237 3.28 21.70 17.87
N ASP A 238 4.46 22.32 17.78
CA ASP A 238 5.65 21.93 18.54
C ASP A 238 5.51 22.18 20.04
N ASN A 239 4.92 23.32 20.41
CA ASN A 239 4.64 23.67 21.79
C ASN A 239 3.62 22.70 22.38
N PHE A 240 2.50 22.47 21.70
CA PHE A 240 1.50 21.51 22.15
C PHE A 240 2.06 20.09 22.30
N ASN A 241 2.85 19.60 21.34
CA ASN A 241 3.47 18.27 21.47
C ASN A 241 4.49 18.20 22.61
N THR A 242 5.14 19.31 22.96
CA THR A 242 6.04 19.35 24.12
C THR A 242 5.23 19.23 25.41
N GLU A 243 4.17 20.03 25.56
CA GLU A 243 3.27 19.97 26.72
C GLU A 243 2.58 18.62 26.84
N LEU A 244 2.17 18.02 25.71
CA LEU A 244 1.55 16.70 25.66
C LEU A 244 2.51 15.60 26.15
N LEU A 245 3.79 15.66 25.79
CA LEU A 245 4.79 14.71 26.28
C LEU A 245 5.14 14.91 27.76
N GLU A 246 4.99 16.12 28.28
CA GLU A 246 5.13 16.43 29.71
C GLU A 246 3.93 15.91 30.49
N LEU A 247 2.71 16.19 30.01
CA LEU A 247 1.45 15.68 30.55
C LEU A 247 1.43 14.15 30.56
N ALA A 248 1.76 13.52 29.42
CA ALA A 248 1.87 12.07 29.30
C ALA A 248 2.84 11.47 30.34
N ASN A 249 3.89 12.23 30.67
CA ASN A 249 4.96 11.85 31.58
C ASN A 249 5.52 10.44 31.29
N ALA A 250 5.50 10.04 30.01
CA ALA A 250 5.78 8.67 29.63
C ALA A 250 7.26 8.33 29.76
N LYS A 251 7.55 7.15 30.31
CA LYS A 251 8.93 6.66 30.39
C LYS A 251 9.50 6.33 29.02
N ILE A 252 8.68 5.68 28.19
CA ILE A 252 9.02 5.20 26.87
C ILE A 252 8.16 5.92 25.83
N VAL A 253 8.79 6.43 24.78
CA VAL A 253 8.10 7.01 23.62
C VAL A 253 8.39 6.18 22.37
N LEU A 254 7.36 5.70 21.69
CA LEU A 254 7.48 5.05 20.39
C LEU A 254 7.24 6.10 19.28
N LEU A 255 8.25 6.39 18.47
CA LEU A 255 8.20 7.44 17.44
C LEU A 255 7.92 6.81 16.06
N LEU A 256 6.68 6.90 15.58
CA LEU A 256 6.24 6.32 14.31
C LEU A 256 6.45 7.31 13.15
N GLY A 257 7.38 6.95 12.26
CA GLY A 257 7.66 7.72 11.04
C GLY A 257 8.75 8.78 11.17
N ILE A 258 9.36 9.13 10.03
CA ILE A 258 10.49 10.08 9.96
C ILE A 258 10.15 11.47 10.52
N PRO A 259 8.97 12.05 10.27
CA PRO A 259 8.72 13.41 10.76
C PRO A 259 8.61 13.49 12.29
N ALA A 260 7.96 12.52 12.95
CA ALA A 260 7.93 12.41 14.40
C ALA A 260 9.35 12.23 14.98
N GLN A 261 10.17 11.42 14.32
CA GLN A 261 11.58 11.21 14.69
C GLN A 261 12.41 12.49 14.58
N LYS A 262 12.34 13.21 13.44
CA LYS A 262 13.08 14.46 13.22
C LYS A 262 12.70 15.55 14.21
N TRP A 263 11.41 15.67 14.50
CA TRP A 263 10.92 16.60 15.52
C TRP A 263 11.55 16.29 16.88
N TYR A 264 11.43 15.03 17.32
CA TYR A 264 11.94 14.61 18.62
C TYR A 264 13.47 14.79 18.71
N GLU A 265 14.19 14.46 17.64
CA GLU A 265 15.63 14.66 17.54
C GLU A 265 16.02 16.13 17.67
N THR A 266 15.30 17.02 16.97
CA THR A 266 15.55 18.47 17.01
C THR A 266 15.25 19.06 18.37
N LYS A 267 14.10 18.70 18.97
CA LYS A 267 13.62 19.25 20.25
C LYS A 267 14.46 18.78 21.42
N PHE A 268 14.75 17.48 21.50
CA PHE A 268 15.34 16.88 22.70
C PHE A 268 16.81 16.49 22.54
N LYS A 269 17.37 16.53 21.32
CA LYS A 269 18.77 16.18 21.00
C LYS A 269 19.24 14.89 21.69
N PRO A 270 18.48 13.77 21.56
CA PRO A 270 18.77 12.55 22.29
C PRO A 270 20.09 11.93 21.85
N LYS A 271 20.74 11.18 22.74
CA LYS A 271 21.85 10.29 22.34
C LYS A 271 21.28 8.99 21.79
N SER A 272 21.67 8.62 20.58
CA SER A 272 21.23 7.40 19.92
C SER A 272 22.21 6.24 20.11
N MET A 273 21.70 5.03 20.33
CA MET A 273 22.46 3.78 20.31
C MET A 273 21.70 2.68 19.58
N THR A 274 22.42 1.77 18.94
CA THR A 274 21.82 0.56 18.32
C THR A 274 21.73 -0.53 19.37
N VAL A 275 20.51 -0.99 19.69
CA VAL A 275 20.26 -2.03 20.69
C VAL A 275 20.14 -3.42 20.06
N ILE A 276 19.61 -3.51 18.84
CA ILE A 276 19.52 -4.75 18.05
C ILE A 276 20.06 -4.44 16.66
N ASP A 277 20.96 -5.29 16.16
CA ASP A 277 21.65 -5.02 14.89
C ASP A 277 20.84 -5.49 13.67
N LYS A 278 20.06 -6.57 13.80
CA LYS A 278 19.23 -7.16 12.72
C LYS A 278 17.89 -7.70 13.27
N PRO A 279 16.75 -7.06 12.96
CA PRO A 279 16.63 -5.76 12.29
C PRO A 279 17.29 -4.66 13.14
N LYS A 280 17.73 -3.57 12.49
CA LYS A 280 18.37 -2.46 13.20
C LYS A 280 17.34 -1.72 14.06
N ILE A 281 17.44 -1.85 15.38
CA ILE A 281 16.60 -1.14 16.36
C ILE A 281 17.48 -0.13 17.10
N GLN A 282 17.04 1.11 17.12
CA GLN A 282 17.70 2.20 17.83
C GLN A 282 16.96 2.50 19.13
N LEU A 283 17.72 2.91 20.14
CA LEU A 283 17.21 3.53 21.36
C LEU A 283 17.79 4.93 21.46
N TRP A 284 16.93 5.90 21.67
CA TRP A 284 17.26 7.29 21.89
C TRP A 284 17.07 7.61 23.36
N ALA A 285 18.07 8.21 23.99
CA ALA A 285 18.04 8.52 25.41
C ALA A 285 18.28 10.01 25.65
N ASN A 286 17.38 10.61 26.42
CA ASN A 286 17.55 11.94 27.00
C ASN A 286 17.99 11.74 28.45
N PHE A 287 19.15 12.28 28.81
CA PHE A 287 19.69 12.15 30.15
C PHE A 287 20.62 13.31 30.46
N ASP A 288 20.65 13.68 31.73
CA ASP A 288 21.61 14.65 32.27
C ASP A 288 22.78 13.91 32.91
N GLN A 289 23.99 14.41 32.65
CA GLN A 289 25.20 13.97 33.35
C GLN A 289 25.45 14.95 34.50
N GLY A 290 24.90 14.64 35.68
CA GLY A 290 25.11 15.41 36.90
C GLY A 290 26.29 14.88 37.72
N LYS A 291 26.69 15.65 38.76
CA LYS A 291 27.69 15.21 39.75
C LYS A 291 27.31 13.89 40.45
N ASN A 292 26.01 13.61 40.54
CA ASN A 292 25.45 12.41 41.18
C ASN A 292 25.22 11.24 40.19
N GLY A 293 25.77 11.33 38.98
CA GLY A 293 25.64 10.30 37.95
C GLY A 293 24.65 10.65 36.84
N THR A 294 24.34 9.64 36.03
CA THR A 294 23.44 9.76 34.87
C THR A 294 21.99 9.64 35.31
N VAL A 295 21.19 10.68 35.07
CA VAL A 295 19.74 10.68 35.32
C VAL A 295 19.01 10.65 33.99
N PHE A 296 18.30 9.55 33.72
CA PHE A 296 17.47 9.43 32.52
C PHE A 296 16.21 10.27 32.67
N GLN A 297 15.92 11.08 31.66
CA GLN A 297 14.72 11.88 31.56
C GLN A 297 13.67 11.23 30.65
N ARG A 298 14.09 10.55 29.57
CA ARG A 298 13.18 9.89 28.63
C ARG A 298 13.93 8.88 27.76
N LEU A 299 13.26 7.80 27.40
CA LEU A 299 13.73 6.85 26.40
C LEU A 299 12.76 6.85 25.21
N ALA A 300 13.28 6.87 23.99
CA ALA A 300 12.48 6.84 22.78
C ALA A 300 12.96 5.74 21.82
N VAL A 301 12.03 5.09 21.13
CA VAL A 301 12.27 4.02 20.16
C VAL A 301 11.80 4.52 18.78
N PRO A 302 12.72 4.91 17.89
CA PRO A 302 12.39 5.21 16.50
C PRO A 302 11.83 3.98 15.81
N CYS A 303 10.67 4.12 15.18
CA CYS A 303 9.99 3.05 14.46
C CYS A 303 9.54 3.53 13.08
N PRO A 304 9.70 2.73 12.01
CA PRO A 304 9.12 3.06 10.71
C PRO A 304 7.60 3.30 10.82
N HIS A 305 7.06 4.19 9.98
CA HIS A 305 5.62 4.36 9.88
C HIS A 305 4.97 3.07 9.34
N PRO A 306 3.75 2.67 9.77
CA PRO A 306 3.05 1.51 9.20
C PRO A 306 2.96 1.49 7.68
N GLU A 307 2.85 2.64 7.01
CA GLU A 307 2.85 2.69 5.55
C GLU A 307 4.18 2.25 4.92
N ALA A 308 5.28 2.22 5.69
CA ALA A 308 6.59 1.82 5.21
C ALA A 308 6.59 0.40 4.61
N ILE A 309 5.70 -0.48 5.08
CA ILE A 309 5.55 -1.84 4.56
C ILE A 309 5.03 -1.86 3.12
N PHE A 310 4.36 -0.80 2.67
CA PHE A 310 3.80 -0.69 1.33
C PHE A 310 4.84 -0.21 0.31
N PHE A 311 6.01 0.26 0.75
CA PHE A 311 7.13 0.60 -0.13
C PHE A 311 8.10 -0.59 -0.28
N ASP A 312 8.93 -0.61 -1.32
CA ASP A 312 9.77 -1.75 -1.74
C ASP A 312 10.99 -2.05 -0.86
N SER A 313 10.82 -1.97 0.46
CA SER A 313 11.89 -2.24 1.42
C SER A 313 11.63 -3.53 2.17
N VAL A 314 12.33 -4.60 1.77
CA VAL A 314 12.32 -5.90 2.46
C VAL A 314 12.87 -5.77 3.87
N GLY A 315 12.15 -6.32 4.85
CA GLY A 315 12.52 -6.37 6.26
C GLY A 315 11.98 -5.23 7.11
N ARG A 316 11.20 -4.29 6.54
CA ARG A 316 10.58 -3.22 7.34
C ARG A 316 9.51 -3.75 8.28
N GLY A 317 8.75 -4.76 7.86
CA GLY A 317 7.72 -5.35 8.69
C GLY A 317 8.31 -5.96 9.96
N ARG A 318 9.38 -6.77 9.79
CA ARG A 318 10.15 -7.30 10.93
C ARG A 318 10.73 -6.20 11.81
N GLN A 319 11.28 -5.13 11.22
CA GLN A 319 11.80 -4.01 11.99
C GLN A 319 10.71 -3.37 12.86
N MET A 320 9.52 -3.17 12.30
CA MET A 320 8.38 -2.59 13.02
C MET A 320 7.89 -3.48 14.16
N ASP A 321 7.67 -4.78 13.89
CA ASP A 321 7.25 -5.74 14.92
C ASP A 321 8.23 -5.74 16.10
N GLU A 322 9.55 -5.71 15.82
CA GLU A 322 10.60 -5.63 16.83
C GLU A 322 10.63 -4.29 17.58
N CYS A 323 10.48 -3.16 16.89
CA CYS A 323 10.42 -1.83 17.53
C CYS A 323 9.24 -1.75 18.52
N ILE A 324 8.06 -2.21 18.10
CA ILE A 324 6.84 -2.17 18.91
C ILE A 324 6.97 -3.08 20.12
N ARG A 325 7.38 -4.34 19.91
CA ARG A 325 7.61 -5.28 21.00
C ARG A 325 8.64 -4.74 21.99
N PHE A 326 9.77 -4.23 21.50
CA PHE A 326 10.83 -3.68 22.35
C PHE A 326 10.33 -2.50 23.19
N ALA A 327 9.56 -1.58 22.60
CA ALA A 327 8.99 -0.44 23.32
C ALA A 327 7.97 -0.87 24.40
N VAL A 328 7.08 -1.82 24.08
CA VAL A 328 6.08 -2.37 25.02
C VAL A 328 6.75 -3.11 26.19
N GLU A 329 7.71 -3.97 25.90
CA GLU A 329 8.48 -4.69 26.93
C GLU A 329 9.27 -3.71 27.81
N LEU A 330 9.92 -2.70 27.23
CA LEU A 330 10.68 -1.70 27.96
C LEU A 330 9.77 -0.81 28.84
N ALA A 331 8.52 -0.59 28.42
CA ALA A 331 7.51 0.09 29.21
C ALA A 331 6.96 -0.76 30.37
N GLY A 332 7.31 -2.05 30.44
CA GLY A 332 6.80 -2.97 31.45
C GLY A 332 5.33 -3.35 31.25
N LEU A 333 4.83 -3.23 30.01
CA LEU A 333 3.46 -3.54 29.65
C LEU A 333 3.33 -5.02 29.26
N GLU A 334 2.34 -5.70 29.83
CA GLU A 334 1.99 -7.09 29.52
C GLU A 334 0.82 -7.11 28.54
N ILE A 335 1.12 -6.78 27.28
CA ILE A 335 0.13 -6.70 26.22
C ILE A 335 0.28 -7.93 25.32
N PRO A 336 -0.81 -8.65 24.96
CA PRO A 336 -0.75 -9.71 23.98
C PRO A 336 -0.46 -9.09 22.60
N LEU A 337 0.80 -9.18 22.15
CA LEU A 337 1.20 -8.62 20.86
C LEU A 337 1.23 -9.70 19.77
N ASP A 338 0.73 -9.34 18.58
CA ASP A 338 1.05 -10.07 17.36
C ASP A 338 2.44 -9.66 16.85
N THR A 339 3.47 -10.35 17.34
CA THR A 339 4.88 -10.03 17.09
C THR A 339 5.37 -10.33 15.67
N THR A 340 4.49 -10.73 14.76
CA THR A 340 4.83 -10.95 13.34
C THR A 340 3.82 -10.31 12.40
N PHE A 341 2.94 -9.44 12.89
CA PHE A 341 1.86 -8.84 12.11
C PHE A 341 2.38 -8.12 10.86
N PHE A 342 3.33 -7.19 11.04
CA PHE A 342 3.86 -6.40 9.92
C PHE A 342 4.75 -7.24 9.01
N ALA A 343 5.53 -8.18 9.56
CA ALA A 343 6.32 -9.12 8.79
C ALA A 343 5.45 -9.99 7.87
N ARG A 344 4.32 -10.53 8.37
CA ARG A 344 3.39 -11.32 7.56
C ARG A 344 2.72 -10.49 6.48
N MET A 345 2.31 -9.25 6.76
CA MET A 345 1.77 -8.35 5.74
C MET A 345 2.79 -8.05 4.64
N GLU A 346 4.03 -7.78 5.02
CA GLU A 346 5.13 -7.55 4.09
C GLU A 346 5.38 -8.79 3.21
N ASP A 347 5.47 -9.98 3.81
CA ASP A 347 5.68 -11.24 3.09
C ASP A 347 4.53 -11.56 2.13
N SER A 348 3.28 -11.36 2.55
CA SER A 348 2.11 -11.52 1.68
C SER A 348 2.18 -10.60 0.47
N ARG A 349 2.57 -9.34 0.67
CA ARG A 349 2.75 -8.39 -0.43
C ARG A 349 3.90 -8.80 -1.36
N ILE A 350 5.05 -9.23 -0.81
CA ILE A 350 6.19 -9.71 -1.60
C ILE A 350 5.78 -10.95 -2.42
N LYS A 351 5.03 -11.88 -1.83
CA LYS A 351 4.50 -13.06 -2.53
C LYS A 351 3.57 -12.64 -3.68
N ILE A 352 2.65 -11.71 -3.44
CA ILE A 352 1.76 -11.16 -4.49
C ILE A 352 2.60 -10.54 -5.62
N LYS A 353 3.60 -9.71 -5.30
CA LYS A 353 4.49 -9.11 -6.31
C LYS A 353 5.27 -10.15 -7.11
N LYS A 354 5.78 -11.21 -6.46
CA LYS A 354 6.49 -12.31 -7.13
C LYS A 354 5.58 -13.09 -8.08
N HIS A 355 4.33 -13.36 -7.69
CA HIS A 355 3.38 -14.10 -8.52
C HIS A 355 2.92 -13.30 -9.75
N ILE A 356 2.90 -11.96 -9.65
CA ILE A 356 2.45 -11.08 -10.74
C ILE A 356 3.57 -10.75 -11.75
N GLY A 357 4.83 -11.13 -11.46
CA GLY A 357 5.90 -11.20 -12.47
C GLY A 357 6.37 -9.87 -13.09
N PHE A 358 5.94 -8.71 -12.59
CA PHE A 358 6.30 -7.41 -13.17
C PHE A 358 6.86 -6.41 -12.15
N PRO A 359 7.97 -5.71 -12.45
CA PRO A 359 8.31 -4.47 -11.76
C PRO A 359 7.29 -3.41 -12.19
N CYS A 360 6.16 -3.36 -11.48
CA CYS A 360 5.23 -2.26 -11.61
C CYS A 360 5.96 -1.02 -11.05
N GLY A 361 6.40 -0.13 -11.94
CA GLY A 361 6.99 1.13 -11.50
C GLY A 361 6.02 1.92 -10.61
N PRO A 362 6.49 2.92 -9.85
CA PRO A 362 5.71 3.64 -8.84
C PRO A 362 4.47 4.42 -9.37
N ARG A 363 4.16 4.31 -10.66
CA ARG A 363 2.99 4.92 -11.32
C ARG A 363 1.99 3.92 -11.90
N ASP A 364 2.28 2.62 -11.87
CA ASP A 364 1.35 1.60 -12.36
C ASP A 364 0.67 0.89 -11.18
N ASN A 365 -0.37 1.53 -10.66
CA ASN A 365 -1.29 1.05 -9.62
C ASN A 365 -2.09 -0.22 -10.01
N LYS A 366 -1.71 -0.95 -11.06
CA LYS A 366 -2.52 -2.04 -11.64
C LYS A 366 -2.84 -3.13 -10.62
N VAL A 367 -1.85 -3.53 -9.83
CA VAL A 367 -2.01 -4.51 -8.74
C VAL A 367 -2.81 -3.95 -7.58
N ASP A 368 -2.54 -2.71 -7.18
CA ASP A 368 -3.26 -2.05 -6.09
C ASP A 368 -4.74 -1.84 -6.43
N ILE A 369 -5.06 -1.63 -7.71
CA ILE A 369 -6.43 -1.51 -8.18
C ILE A 369 -7.14 -2.87 -8.19
N LEU A 370 -6.50 -3.96 -8.61
CA LEU A 370 -7.11 -5.30 -8.49
C LEU A 370 -7.34 -5.71 -7.05
N VAL A 371 -6.37 -5.44 -6.16
CA VAL A 371 -6.52 -5.72 -4.74
C VAL A 371 -7.68 -4.91 -4.16
N LYS A 372 -7.83 -3.64 -4.55
CA LYS A 372 -8.98 -2.81 -4.18
C LYS A 372 -10.30 -3.30 -4.76
N MET A 373 -10.32 -3.81 -5.99
CA MET A 373 -11.52 -4.38 -6.62
C MET A 373 -11.93 -5.71 -5.98
N LEU A 374 -10.97 -6.60 -5.69
CA LEU A 374 -11.22 -7.86 -4.98
C LEU A 374 -11.68 -7.60 -3.54
N ALA A 375 -11.09 -6.61 -2.87
CA ALA A 375 -11.53 -6.17 -1.55
C ALA A 375 -12.94 -5.56 -1.58
N PHE A 376 -13.29 -4.82 -2.64
CA PHE A 376 -14.63 -4.27 -2.84
C PHE A 376 -15.68 -5.36 -3.07
N GLU A 377 -15.42 -6.35 -3.94
CA GLU A 377 -16.29 -7.54 -4.11
C GLU A 377 -16.50 -8.28 -2.78
N HIS A 378 -15.44 -8.42 -1.98
CA HIS A 378 -15.54 -9.11 -0.70
C HIS A 378 -16.33 -8.33 0.36
N GLN A 379 -16.26 -7.00 0.35
CA GLN A 379 -16.97 -6.14 1.31
C GLN A 379 -18.45 -5.99 1.01
N ASP A 380 -18.85 -5.96 -0.27
CA ASP A 380 -20.25 -5.73 -0.66
C ASP A 380 -21.11 -7.01 -0.60
N GLY A 381 -20.48 -8.18 -0.50
CA GLY A 381 -21.17 -9.48 -0.50
C GLY A 381 -21.88 -9.81 -1.83
N SER A 382 -21.89 -8.87 -2.77
CA SER A 382 -22.39 -9.06 -4.12
C SER A 382 -21.32 -9.77 -4.95
N GLU A 383 -21.70 -10.86 -5.63
CA GLU A 383 -20.81 -11.52 -6.59
C GLU A 383 -20.56 -10.67 -7.86
N LYS A 384 -21.09 -9.43 -7.91
CA LYS A 384 -21.07 -8.54 -9.06
C LYS A 384 -20.82 -7.09 -8.63
N ILE A 385 -19.66 -6.54 -8.98
CA ILE A 385 -19.47 -5.08 -8.95
C ILE A 385 -20.39 -4.43 -10.01
N PRO A 386 -21.29 -3.50 -9.65
CA PRO A 386 -22.07 -2.76 -10.64
C PRO A 386 -21.15 -2.03 -11.62
N TRP A 387 -21.47 -2.04 -12.91
CA TRP A 387 -20.66 -1.38 -13.94
C TRP A 387 -20.24 0.06 -13.58
N LYS A 388 -21.18 0.84 -13.03
CA LYS A 388 -20.97 2.23 -12.63
C LYS A 388 -19.95 2.39 -11.50
N ALA A 389 -19.73 1.35 -10.70
CA ALA A 389 -18.75 1.32 -9.61
C ALA A 389 -17.33 0.95 -10.09
N ILE A 390 -17.15 0.52 -11.35
CA ILE A 390 -15.82 0.21 -11.90
C ILE A 390 -15.04 1.51 -12.12
N PRO A 391 -13.87 1.70 -11.45
CA PRO A 391 -13.07 2.91 -11.59
C PRO A 391 -12.69 3.18 -13.04
N SER A 392 -12.71 4.46 -13.47
CA SER A 392 -12.36 4.85 -14.86
C SER A 392 -11.00 4.32 -15.30
N MET A 393 -10.01 4.28 -14.40
CA MET A 393 -8.68 3.75 -14.68
C MET A 393 -8.69 2.28 -15.13
N ILE A 394 -9.62 1.46 -14.64
CA ILE A 394 -9.76 0.05 -15.05
C ILE A 394 -10.42 -0.06 -16.42
N ARG A 395 -11.40 0.81 -16.68
CA ARG A 395 -11.99 0.96 -18.01
C ARG A 395 -10.94 1.38 -19.04
N ASP A 396 -10.09 2.34 -18.71
CA ASP A 396 -8.96 2.76 -19.55
C ASP A 396 -7.92 1.64 -19.73
N LEU A 397 -7.73 0.80 -18.71
CA LEU A 397 -6.82 -0.34 -18.78
C LEU A 397 -7.36 -1.43 -19.72
N PHE A 398 -8.65 -1.75 -19.60
CA PHE A 398 -9.34 -2.63 -20.53
C PHE A 398 -9.21 -2.11 -21.96
N HIS A 399 -9.50 -0.82 -22.18
CA HIS A 399 -9.40 -0.20 -23.50
C HIS A 399 -8.00 -0.31 -24.09
N ARG A 400 -6.96 0.01 -23.31
CA ARG A 400 -5.57 -0.12 -23.75
C ARG A 400 -5.17 -1.56 -24.04
N TRP A 401 -5.82 -2.55 -23.42
CA TRP A 401 -5.46 -3.96 -23.61
C TRP A 401 -6.17 -4.62 -24.79
N THR A 402 -7.44 -4.32 -24.98
CA THR A 402 -8.29 -4.94 -25.99
C THR A 402 -8.41 -4.10 -27.25
N GLY A 403 -8.07 -2.81 -27.17
CA GLY A 403 -8.36 -1.82 -28.22
C GLY A 403 -9.84 -1.44 -28.30
N GLN A 404 -10.70 -2.04 -27.47
CA GLN A 404 -12.15 -1.80 -27.50
C GLN A 404 -12.54 -0.75 -26.45
N PRO A 405 -13.51 0.14 -26.73
CA PRO A 405 -14.02 1.04 -25.70
C PRO A 405 -14.58 0.22 -24.54
N ALA A 406 -14.22 0.62 -23.31
CA ALA A 406 -14.71 -0.05 -22.11
C ALA A 406 -16.18 0.34 -21.86
N SER A 407 -17.09 -0.43 -22.46
CA SER A 407 -18.51 -0.47 -22.14
C SER A 407 -18.85 -1.72 -21.33
N GLU A 408 -19.97 -1.72 -20.63
CA GLU A 408 -20.44 -2.86 -19.85
C GLU A 408 -20.56 -4.11 -20.73
N THR A 409 -21.19 -3.96 -21.90
CA THR A 409 -21.32 -5.02 -22.89
C THR A 409 -19.96 -5.52 -23.37
N ALA A 410 -19.04 -4.62 -23.75
CA ALA A 410 -17.72 -5.04 -24.24
C ALA A 410 -16.89 -5.75 -23.16
N MET A 411 -16.89 -5.24 -21.93
CA MET A 411 -16.17 -5.87 -20.82
C MET A 411 -16.81 -7.20 -20.43
N ASN A 412 -18.14 -7.30 -20.37
CA ASN A 412 -18.82 -8.57 -20.09
C ASN A 412 -18.55 -9.60 -21.19
N SER A 413 -18.73 -9.23 -22.47
CA SER A 413 -18.49 -10.13 -23.59
C SER A 413 -17.03 -10.59 -23.71
N PHE A 414 -16.08 -9.78 -23.25
CA PHE A 414 -14.66 -10.12 -23.29
C PHE A 414 -14.18 -10.87 -22.05
N LEU A 415 -14.62 -10.48 -20.85
CA LEU A 415 -14.10 -10.98 -19.58
C LEU A 415 -14.89 -12.16 -19.02
N LEU A 416 -16.21 -12.22 -19.22
CA LEU A 416 -17.02 -13.35 -18.73
C LEU A 416 -16.61 -14.69 -19.34
N PRO A 417 -16.28 -14.79 -20.65
CA PRO A 417 -15.79 -16.05 -21.22
C PRO A 417 -14.44 -16.50 -20.65
N LEU A 418 -13.69 -15.62 -19.99
CA LEU A 418 -12.43 -15.97 -19.32
C LEU A 418 -12.68 -16.56 -17.93
N CYS A 419 -13.89 -16.42 -17.38
CA CYS A 419 -14.22 -16.89 -16.05
C CYS A 419 -14.78 -18.33 -16.08
N PRO A 420 -14.51 -19.15 -15.05
CA PRO A 420 -15.17 -20.45 -14.88
C PRO A 420 -16.69 -20.31 -14.75
N GLU A 421 -17.47 -21.34 -15.13
CA GLU A 421 -18.96 -21.31 -15.13
C GLU A 421 -19.57 -20.96 -13.76
N TRP A 422 -18.88 -21.25 -12.66
CA TRP A 422 -19.30 -20.96 -11.28
C TRP A 422 -18.84 -19.57 -10.77
N HIS A 423 -18.26 -18.74 -11.64
CA HIS A 423 -17.75 -17.42 -11.27
C HIS A 423 -18.05 -16.37 -12.33
N VAL A 424 -18.93 -15.42 -12.03
CA VAL A 424 -19.43 -14.43 -13.00
C VAL A 424 -19.09 -13.01 -12.56
N SER A 425 -17.83 -12.75 -12.22
CA SER A 425 -17.36 -11.42 -11.81
C SER A 425 -16.36 -10.84 -12.80
N LEU A 426 -16.61 -9.58 -13.20
CA LEU A 426 -15.75 -8.82 -14.11
C LEU A 426 -14.32 -8.70 -13.56
N VAL A 427 -14.14 -8.64 -12.24
CA VAL A 427 -12.83 -8.54 -11.58
C VAL A 427 -12.01 -9.81 -11.78
N LYS A 428 -12.63 -10.98 -11.63
CA LYS A 428 -11.96 -12.27 -11.85
C LYS A 428 -11.57 -12.45 -13.31
N GLY A 429 -12.42 -12.05 -14.25
CA GLY A 429 -12.07 -12.05 -15.67
C GLY A 429 -10.89 -11.13 -15.98
N LEU A 430 -10.85 -9.94 -15.36
CA LEU A 430 -9.74 -9.00 -15.47
C LEU A 430 -8.44 -9.56 -14.86
N HIS A 431 -8.54 -10.25 -13.73
CA HIS A 431 -7.43 -10.95 -13.07
C HIS A 431 -6.89 -12.09 -13.94
N ILE A 432 -7.76 -12.92 -14.53
CA ILE A 432 -7.37 -14.01 -15.42
C ILE A 432 -6.65 -13.45 -16.66
N LEU A 433 -7.19 -12.39 -17.27
CA LEU A 433 -6.56 -11.69 -18.40
C LEU A 433 -5.15 -11.19 -18.05
N LEU A 434 -4.98 -10.66 -16.83
CA LEU A 434 -3.70 -10.22 -16.32
C LEU A 434 -2.71 -11.35 -16.08
N CYS A 435 -3.16 -12.45 -15.47
CA CYS A 435 -2.35 -13.64 -15.26
C CYS A 435 -1.89 -14.25 -16.59
N GLN A 436 -2.76 -14.28 -17.60
CA GLN A 436 -2.43 -14.73 -18.96
C GLN A 436 -1.36 -13.86 -19.62
N ARG A 437 -1.40 -12.53 -19.45
CA ARG A 437 -0.34 -11.65 -19.97
C ARG A 437 0.95 -11.67 -19.15
N ALA A 438 0.84 -11.73 -17.82
CA ALA A 438 1.98 -11.68 -16.92
C ALA A 438 2.87 -12.93 -17.04
N SER A 439 2.25 -14.09 -17.22
CA SER A 439 2.97 -15.36 -17.28
C SER A 439 3.78 -15.53 -18.57
N GLY A 440 3.47 -14.82 -19.66
CA GLY A 440 4.12 -14.97 -20.97
C GLY A 440 4.17 -16.42 -21.49
N SER A 441 3.47 -17.35 -20.83
CA SER A 441 3.65 -18.78 -20.92
C SER A 441 2.33 -19.39 -21.34
N ALA A 442 2.35 -19.96 -22.53
CA ALA A 442 1.25 -20.71 -23.07
C ALA A 442 0.83 -21.89 -22.18
N SER A 443 1.61 -22.34 -21.19
CA SER A 443 1.38 -23.60 -20.46
C SER A 443 0.19 -23.59 -19.48
N ALA A 444 0.01 -22.53 -18.69
CA ALA A 444 -1.14 -22.39 -17.80
C ALA A 444 -2.42 -22.12 -18.59
N GLY A 445 -2.29 -21.34 -19.67
CA GLY A 445 -3.31 -21.22 -20.70
C GLY A 445 -3.63 -22.57 -21.35
N PHE A 446 -2.64 -23.42 -21.61
CA PHE A 446 -2.80 -24.71 -22.29
C PHE A 446 -3.57 -25.73 -21.47
N ALA A 447 -3.40 -25.78 -20.15
CA ALA A 447 -4.14 -26.73 -19.32
C ALA A 447 -5.64 -26.38 -19.25
N LEU A 448 -5.96 -25.09 -19.04
CA LEU A 448 -7.32 -24.58 -19.06
C LEU A 448 -7.94 -24.60 -20.47
N GLN A 449 -7.14 -24.28 -21.49
CA GLN A 449 -7.55 -24.36 -22.89
C GLN A 449 -7.72 -25.81 -23.33
N LYS A 450 -6.93 -26.77 -22.85
CA LYS A 450 -7.09 -28.20 -23.15
C LYS A 450 -8.33 -28.77 -22.48
N ALA A 451 -8.63 -28.35 -21.24
CA ALA A 451 -9.87 -28.69 -20.57
C ALA A 451 -11.08 -28.07 -21.29
N GLY A 452 -11.03 -26.78 -21.62
CA GLY A 452 -12.06 -26.09 -22.39
C GLY A 452 -12.25 -26.68 -23.79
N ASN A 453 -11.16 -27.01 -24.48
CA ASN A 453 -11.19 -27.64 -25.81
C ASN A 453 -11.78 -29.06 -25.74
N ALA A 454 -11.47 -29.86 -24.72
CA ALA A 454 -12.08 -31.18 -24.55
C ALA A 454 -13.60 -31.10 -24.33
N VAL A 455 -14.06 -30.11 -23.57
CA VAL A 455 -15.49 -29.81 -23.37
C VAL A 455 -16.14 -29.28 -24.65
N GLN A 456 -15.45 -28.45 -25.43
CA GLN A 456 -15.97 -28.00 -26.72
C GLN A 456 -15.99 -29.13 -27.76
N GLN A 457 -15.00 -30.01 -27.77
CA GLN A 457 -14.90 -31.12 -28.71
C GLN A 457 -15.98 -32.18 -28.48
N THR A 458 -16.34 -32.45 -27.22
CA THR A 458 -17.47 -33.33 -26.87
C THR A 458 -18.84 -32.73 -27.21
N ARG A 459 -18.95 -31.40 -27.29
CA ARG A 459 -20.19 -30.68 -27.60
C ARG A 459 -20.27 -30.13 -29.04
N GLY A 460 -19.32 -30.49 -29.90
CA GLY A 460 -19.32 -30.07 -31.31
C GLY A 460 -18.89 -28.61 -31.57
N TRP A 461 -18.19 -27.95 -30.64
CA TRP A 461 -17.69 -26.57 -30.76
C TRP A 461 -18.79 -25.50 -30.95
N PRO A 462 -19.81 -25.45 -30.09
CA PRO A 462 -21.01 -24.63 -30.30
C PRO A 462 -20.73 -23.12 -30.30
N ALA A 463 -19.68 -22.66 -29.62
CA ALA A 463 -19.25 -21.26 -29.67
C ALA A 463 -18.63 -20.90 -31.03
N LEU A 464 -17.92 -21.83 -31.65
CA LEU A 464 -17.34 -21.68 -32.98
C LEU A 464 -18.45 -21.72 -34.05
N ASP A 465 -19.47 -22.56 -33.86
CA ASP A 465 -20.64 -22.62 -34.73
C ASP A 465 -21.51 -21.37 -34.63
N ARG A 466 -21.75 -20.84 -33.42
CA ARG A 466 -22.41 -19.54 -33.21
C ARG A 466 -21.60 -18.39 -33.80
N GLY A 467 -20.28 -18.40 -33.63
CA GLY A 467 -19.39 -17.42 -34.24
C GLY A 467 -19.41 -17.48 -35.77
N ARG A 468 -19.46 -18.70 -36.35
CA ARG A 468 -19.63 -18.90 -37.79
C ARG A 468 -21.00 -18.43 -38.27
N ALA A 469 -22.09 -18.79 -37.58
CA ALA A 469 -23.44 -18.34 -37.91
C ALA A 469 -23.56 -16.81 -37.85
N THR A 470 -22.93 -16.18 -36.86
CA THR A 470 -22.90 -14.71 -36.71
C THR A 470 -22.08 -14.05 -37.82
N GLN A 471 -20.92 -14.60 -38.18
CA GLN A 471 -20.12 -14.11 -39.33
C GLN A 471 -20.84 -14.31 -40.68
N LEU A 472 -21.56 -15.42 -40.84
CA LEU A 472 -22.36 -15.71 -42.03
C LEU A 472 -23.58 -14.76 -42.14
N ALA A 473 -24.18 -14.39 -41.01
CA ALA A 473 -25.27 -13.41 -40.95
C ALA A 473 -24.80 -11.97 -41.17
N ALA A 474 -23.57 -11.63 -40.76
CA ALA A 474 -23.03 -10.28 -40.84
C ALA A 474 -22.53 -9.89 -42.25
N ASP A 475 -22.07 -10.84 -43.07
CA ASP A 475 -21.61 -10.55 -44.44
C ASP A 475 -21.76 -11.76 -45.40
N PRO A 476 -22.79 -11.77 -46.27
CA PRO A 476 -23.01 -12.82 -47.26
C PRO A 476 -21.90 -12.95 -48.31
N THR A 477 -21.02 -11.96 -48.48
CA THR A 477 -19.92 -12.03 -49.45
C THR A 477 -18.77 -12.91 -48.94
N MET A 478 -18.49 -12.87 -47.63
CA MET A 478 -17.51 -13.73 -46.97
C MET A 478 -17.94 -15.21 -46.97
N SER A 479 -19.25 -15.48 -46.88
CA SER A 479 -19.79 -16.84 -47.01
C SER A 479 -19.49 -17.43 -48.39
N ARG A 480 -19.74 -16.66 -49.46
CA ARG A 480 -19.48 -17.07 -50.85
C ARG A 480 -17.99 -17.26 -51.13
N ALA A 481 -17.13 -16.39 -50.61
CA ALA A 481 -15.68 -16.52 -50.75
C ALA A 481 -15.12 -17.78 -50.05
N ARG A 482 -15.65 -18.13 -48.86
CA ARG A 482 -15.26 -19.35 -48.15
C ARG A 482 -15.78 -20.61 -48.83
N ALA A 483 -17.03 -20.62 -49.29
CA ALA A 483 -17.57 -21.73 -50.07
C ALA A 483 -16.77 -21.96 -51.36
N ALA A 484 -16.35 -20.89 -52.04
CA ALA A 484 -15.45 -20.97 -53.20
C ALA A 484 -14.07 -21.53 -52.83
N HIS A 485 -13.48 -21.11 -51.70
CA HIS A 485 -12.21 -21.65 -51.20
C HIS A 485 -12.29 -23.13 -50.78
N ASP A 486 -13.41 -23.54 -50.19
CA ASP A 486 -13.68 -24.93 -49.79
C ASP A 486 -13.92 -25.81 -51.02
N ALA A 487 -14.69 -25.33 -52.01
CA ALA A 487 -14.89 -26.00 -53.29
C ALA A 487 -13.57 -26.17 -54.08
N GLN A 488 -12.61 -25.26 -53.89
CA GLN A 488 -11.26 -25.36 -54.46
C GLN A 488 -10.30 -26.21 -53.60
N GLY A 489 -10.75 -26.79 -52.49
CA GLY A 489 -9.92 -27.64 -51.63
C GLY A 489 -8.85 -26.88 -50.81
N ARG A 490 -9.03 -25.57 -50.58
CA ARG A 490 -8.12 -24.71 -49.79
C ARG A 490 -6.64 -24.81 -50.21
N PRO A 491 -6.30 -24.49 -51.47
CA PRO A 491 -4.98 -24.73 -52.04
C PRO A 491 -3.84 -24.00 -51.31
N GLY A 492 -4.12 -22.85 -50.68
CA GLY A 492 -3.14 -22.11 -49.88
C GLY A 492 -2.70 -22.82 -48.60
N ILE A 493 -3.64 -23.51 -47.92
CA ILE A 493 -3.31 -24.31 -46.73
C ILE A 493 -2.51 -25.54 -47.13
N GLN A 494 -2.94 -26.22 -48.21
CA GLN A 494 -2.25 -27.39 -48.72
C GLN A 494 -0.82 -27.03 -49.14
N LYS A 495 -0.62 -25.92 -49.86
CA LYS A 495 0.70 -25.41 -50.21
C LYS A 495 1.57 -25.13 -48.98
N SER A 496 1.01 -24.56 -47.91
CA SER A 496 1.77 -24.33 -46.67
C SER A 496 2.14 -25.63 -45.95
N ILE A 497 1.25 -26.63 -45.96
CA ILE A 497 1.53 -27.96 -45.42
C ILE A 497 2.63 -28.63 -46.23
N ASP A 498 2.56 -28.57 -47.55
CA ASP A 498 3.54 -29.16 -48.46
C ASP A 498 4.90 -28.48 -48.35
N VAL A 499 4.95 -27.14 -48.22
CA VAL A 499 6.19 -26.39 -47.94
C VAL A 499 6.80 -26.82 -46.61
N ASN A 500 6.00 -26.92 -45.55
CA ASN A 500 6.50 -27.39 -44.25
C ASN A 500 6.96 -28.85 -44.31
N ARG A 501 6.25 -29.70 -45.07
CA ARG A 501 6.61 -31.10 -45.30
C ARG A 501 7.93 -31.22 -46.08
N GLN A 502 8.13 -30.42 -47.13
CA GLN A 502 9.37 -30.35 -47.91
C GLN A 502 10.54 -29.81 -47.06
N GLN A 503 10.28 -28.85 -46.19
CA GLN A 503 11.27 -28.30 -45.25
C GLN A 503 11.48 -29.17 -44.00
N GLY A 504 10.97 -30.41 -43.99
CA GLY A 504 11.13 -31.35 -42.88
C GLY A 504 10.59 -30.83 -41.55
N TYR A 505 9.66 -29.87 -41.59
CA TYR A 505 9.15 -29.16 -40.42
C TYR A 505 10.27 -28.58 -39.52
N ALA A 506 11.26 -27.88 -40.11
CA ALA A 506 12.43 -27.34 -39.41
C ALA A 506 12.13 -26.62 -38.07
N ASN A 507 11.03 -25.87 -37.99
CA ASN A 507 10.61 -25.19 -36.76
C ASN A 507 10.15 -26.16 -35.66
N LEU A 508 9.47 -27.26 -36.03
CA LEU A 508 9.09 -28.32 -35.09
C LEU A 508 10.32 -29.12 -34.63
N ALA A 509 11.29 -29.37 -35.52
CA ALA A 509 12.56 -30.00 -35.16
C ALA A 509 13.32 -29.17 -34.13
N LYS A 510 13.48 -27.87 -34.36
CA LYS A 510 14.13 -26.93 -33.43
C LYS A 510 13.40 -26.82 -32.08
N GLY A 511 12.07 -26.89 -32.11
CA GLY A 511 11.24 -26.93 -30.91
C GLY A 511 11.46 -28.20 -30.08
N ARG A 512 11.55 -29.37 -30.71
CA ARG A 512 11.83 -30.66 -30.04
C ARG A 512 13.23 -30.69 -29.43
N GLU A 513 14.23 -30.21 -30.14
CA GLU A 513 15.61 -30.10 -29.65
C GLU A 513 15.68 -29.22 -28.39
N THR A 514 15.02 -28.06 -28.42
CA THR A 514 14.96 -27.14 -27.27
C THR A 514 14.32 -27.80 -26.05
N MET A 515 13.23 -28.56 -26.23
CA MET A 515 12.58 -29.28 -25.13
C MET A 515 13.45 -30.43 -24.59
N SER A 516 14.21 -31.10 -25.47
CA SER A 516 15.15 -32.16 -25.06
C SER A 516 16.27 -31.60 -24.19
N LEU A 517 16.89 -30.49 -24.59
CA LEU A 517 17.94 -29.81 -23.82
C LEU A 517 17.42 -29.32 -22.46
N GLN A 518 16.20 -28.80 -22.40
CA GLN A 518 15.56 -28.41 -21.14
C GLN A 518 15.28 -29.62 -20.23
N ALA A 519 14.89 -30.76 -20.80
CA ALA A 519 14.66 -31.98 -20.04
C ALA A 519 15.96 -32.57 -19.47
N GLU A 520 17.08 -32.47 -20.20
CA GLU A 520 18.41 -32.86 -19.70
C GLU A 520 18.93 -31.92 -18.61
N ALA A 521 18.71 -30.60 -18.75
CA ALA A 521 19.03 -29.63 -17.70
C ALA A 521 18.35 -29.98 -16.37
N ARG A 522 17.05 -30.32 -16.43
CA ARG A 522 16.29 -30.77 -15.25
C ARG A 522 16.85 -32.05 -14.65
N ARG A 523 17.27 -33.01 -15.46
CA ARG A 523 17.89 -34.27 -14.99
C ARG A 523 19.21 -34.03 -14.27
N ARG A 524 19.96 -32.98 -14.64
CA ARG A 524 21.20 -32.56 -13.97
C ARG A 524 21.00 -31.67 -12.74
N GLY A 525 19.75 -31.32 -12.40
CA GLY A 525 19.47 -30.36 -11.33
C GLY A 525 19.84 -28.91 -11.66
N GLU A 526 20.08 -28.61 -12.94
CA GLU A 526 20.35 -27.26 -13.43
C GLU A 526 19.03 -26.53 -13.68
N ASP A 527 18.98 -25.22 -13.39
CA ASP A 527 17.81 -24.41 -13.74
C ASP A 527 17.67 -24.35 -15.29
N PRO A 528 16.55 -24.81 -15.86
CA PRO A 528 16.31 -24.77 -17.32
C PRO A 528 16.35 -23.36 -17.92
N SER A 529 16.20 -22.32 -17.08
CA SER A 529 16.37 -20.93 -17.49
C SER A 529 17.84 -20.56 -17.75
N ILE A 530 18.78 -21.23 -17.07
CA ILE A 530 20.23 -21.01 -17.21
C ILE A 530 20.76 -21.63 -18.50
N VAL A 531 20.16 -22.72 -18.99
CA VAL A 531 20.57 -23.37 -20.25
C VAL A 531 20.25 -22.51 -21.50
N ARG A 532 19.34 -21.52 -21.39
CA ARG A 532 19.21 -20.46 -22.42
C ARG A 532 20.33 -19.42 -22.37
N SER A 533 21.06 -19.32 -21.25
CA SER A 533 22.04 -18.27 -20.97
C SER A 533 23.51 -18.71 -21.00
N SER A 534 23.80 -20.02 -20.98
CA SER A 534 25.17 -20.52 -21.18
C SER A 534 25.62 -20.51 -22.64
N ALA A 535 24.69 -20.32 -23.58
CA ALA A 535 24.97 -19.81 -24.92
C ALA A 535 24.69 -18.30 -25.01
N ALA A 536 25.06 -17.53 -23.98
CA ALA A 536 25.10 -16.08 -24.07
C ALA A 536 26.09 -15.73 -25.18
N THR A 537 25.55 -15.45 -26.37
CA THR A 537 26.27 -14.74 -27.41
C THR A 537 26.59 -13.37 -26.81
N SER A 538 27.76 -13.25 -26.19
CA SER A 538 28.33 -11.95 -25.90
C SER A 538 28.41 -11.23 -27.24
N TRP A 539 27.85 -10.02 -27.29
CA TRP A 539 27.92 -9.21 -28.50
C TRP A 539 29.28 -8.53 -28.44
N SER A 540 30.28 -9.11 -29.10
CA SER A 540 31.60 -8.51 -29.25
C SER A 540 31.57 -7.45 -30.36
N CYS A 541 32.19 -6.30 -30.11
CA CYS A 541 32.48 -5.31 -31.13
C CYS A 541 33.70 -5.75 -31.94
N ASP A 542 33.53 -5.96 -33.24
CA ASP A 542 34.63 -6.41 -34.10
C ASP A 542 35.72 -5.33 -34.30
N GLU A 543 35.41 -4.06 -34.04
CA GLU A 543 36.35 -2.95 -34.21
C GLU A 543 37.20 -2.64 -32.95
N CYS A 544 36.75 -3.01 -31.75
CA CYS A 544 37.52 -2.76 -30.51
C CYS A 544 37.47 -3.89 -29.47
N GLU A 545 36.98 -5.07 -29.87
CA GLU A 545 36.93 -6.31 -29.08
C GLU A 545 36.16 -6.23 -27.75
N LYS A 546 35.41 -5.15 -27.51
CA LYS A 546 34.59 -5.00 -26.30
C LYS A 546 33.37 -5.91 -26.37
N SER A 547 33.14 -6.67 -25.31
CA SER A 547 31.98 -7.55 -25.18
C SER A 547 30.85 -6.90 -24.38
N PHE A 548 29.61 -7.10 -24.83
CA PHE A 548 28.42 -6.59 -24.18
C PHE A 548 27.45 -7.72 -23.86
N ASN A 549 26.80 -7.62 -22.70
CA ASN A 549 25.80 -8.57 -22.24
C ASN A 549 24.41 -8.37 -22.89
N THR A 550 24.23 -7.30 -23.68
CA THR A 550 22.99 -7.01 -24.40
C THR A 550 23.26 -6.45 -25.79
N LYS A 551 22.42 -6.83 -26.76
CA LYS A 551 22.46 -6.32 -28.15
C LYS A 551 22.32 -4.80 -28.21
N GLN A 552 21.54 -4.21 -27.31
CA GLN A 552 21.31 -2.76 -27.24
C GLN A 552 22.58 -2.00 -26.84
N ALA A 553 23.31 -2.48 -25.82
CA ALA A 553 24.57 -1.86 -25.40
C ALA A 553 25.63 -1.96 -26.50
N HIS A 554 25.73 -3.10 -27.18
CA HIS A 554 26.61 -3.28 -28.34
C HIS A 554 26.27 -2.32 -29.48
N SER A 555 24.99 -2.23 -29.87
CA SER A 555 24.56 -1.32 -30.93
C SER A 555 24.81 0.15 -30.58
N GLN A 556 24.58 0.54 -29.32
CA GLN A 556 24.87 1.89 -28.85
C GLN A 556 26.37 2.19 -28.88
N HIS A 557 27.21 1.22 -28.49
CA HIS A 557 28.65 1.34 -28.57
C HIS A 557 29.13 1.54 -30.02
N MET A 558 28.65 0.72 -30.97
CA MET A 558 28.95 0.87 -32.40
C MET A 558 28.59 2.25 -32.92
N GLN A 559 27.40 2.77 -32.55
CA GLN A 559 26.98 4.10 -32.99
C GLN A 559 27.89 5.21 -32.44
N VAL A 560 28.36 5.09 -31.20
CA VAL A 560 29.06 6.17 -30.51
C VAL A 560 30.56 6.16 -30.78
N GLU A 561 31.21 5.01 -30.63
CA GLU A 561 32.67 4.93 -30.71
C GLU A 561 33.14 4.75 -32.17
N HIS A 562 32.38 4.04 -32.99
CA HIS A 562 32.80 3.67 -34.35
C HIS A 562 32.13 4.55 -35.43
N GLN A 563 30.83 4.83 -35.31
CA GLN A 563 30.11 5.68 -36.26
C GLN A 563 30.13 7.18 -35.89
N GLY A 564 30.81 7.55 -34.79
CA GLY A 564 30.96 8.93 -34.37
C GLY A 564 29.64 9.64 -34.01
N LYS A 565 28.53 8.92 -33.80
CA LYS A 565 27.23 9.52 -33.50
C LYS A 565 27.31 10.29 -32.18
N ARG A 566 26.87 11.54 -32.22
CA ARG A 566 26.77 12.42 -31.06
C ARG A 566 25.39 13.05 -31.00
N TYR A 567 24.97 13.42 -29.79
CA TYR A 567 23.67 14.01 -29.51
C TYR A 567 23.88 15.45 -29.07
N GLU A 568 23.53 16.39 -29.94
CA GLU A 568 23.70 17.83 -29.66
C GLU A 568 22.47 18.40 -28.95
N CYS A 569 22.69 19.45 -28.17
CA CYS A 569 21.58 20.20 -27.58
C CYS A 569 20.87 21.03 -28.65
N GLU A 570 19.54 20.98 -28.67
CA GLU A 570 18.75 21.77 -29.63
C GLU A 570 18.98 23.28 -29.48
N TRP A 571 19.22 23.77 -28.25
CA TRP A 571 19.63 25.16 -28.02
C TRP A 571 21.00 25.49 -28.61
N ALA A 572 21.94 24.54 -28.60
CA ALA A 572 23.24 24.72 -29.22
C ALA A 572 23.10 24.74 -30.75
N LYS A 573 22.31 23.83 -31.32
CA LYS A 573 21.98 23.82 -32.76
C LYS A 573 21.32 25.10 -33.25
N GLN A 574 20.47 25.71 -32.42
CA GLN A 574 19.76 26.95 -32.74
C GLN A 574 20.54 28.23 -32.39
N GLY A 575 21.81 28.12 -31.94
CA GLY A 575 22.63 29.29 -31.61
C GLY A 575 22.16 30.06 -30.36
N ARG A 576 21.32 29.47 -29.50
CA ARG A 576 20.74 30.13 -28.31
C ARG A 576 21.69 30.15 -27.10
N GLY A 577 22.97 30.43 -27.32
CA GLY A 577 23.97 30.61 -26.26
C GLY A 577 24.37 29.35 -25.49
N CYS A 578 24.03 28.15 -25.97
CA CYS A 578 24.47 26.90 -25.35
C CYS A 578 25.79 26.44 -25.98
N THR A 579 26.90 26.57 -25.24
CA THR A 579 28.26 26.23 -25.70
C THR A 579 28.68 24.79 -25.38
N GLN A 580 27.73 23.92 -25.00
CA GLN A 580 28.04 22.56 -24.59
C GLN A 580 28.37 21.67 -25.79
N LYS A 581 29.41 20.83 -25.64
CA LYS A 581 29.82 19.86 -26.65
C LYS A 581 28.76 18.76 -26.85
N PRO A 582 28.66 18.15 -28.04
CA PRO A 582 27.77 17.02 -28.32
C PRO A 582 27.99 15.84 -27.36
N TYR A 583 26.90 15.25 -26.86
CA TYR A 583 26.95 14.14 -25.89
C TYR A 583 27.11 12.78 -26.57
N LYS A 584 27.78 11.84 -25.89
CA LYS A 584 27.90 10.44 -26.34
C LYS A 584 26.60 9.63 -26.21
N GLY A 585 25.59 10.10 -25.45
CA GLY A 585 24.34 9.36 -25.28
C GLY A 585 23.18 10.24 -24.82
N GLY A 586 21.95 9.79 -25.09
CA GLY A 586 20.72 10.54 -24.80
C GLY A 586 20.43 10.76 -23.31
N SER A 587 21.06 10.01 -22.39
CA SER A 587 20.95 10.26 -20.95
C SER A 587 21.71 11.52 -20.52
N GLY A 588 22.93 11.72 -21.03
CA GLY A 588 23.74 12.91 -20.77
C GLY A 588 23.08 14.18 -21.31
N LEU A 589 22.54 14.12 -22.54
CA LEU A 589 21.80 15.22 -23.15
C LEU A 589 20.55 15.59 -22.32
N ARG A 590 19.79 14.61 -21.84
CA ARG A 590 18.60 14.86 -21.00
C ARG A 590 18.94 15.56 -19.68
N LYS A 591 20.00 15.12 -18.99
CA LYS A 591 20.48 15.77 -17.76
C LYS A 591 20.94 17.22 -18.02
N HIS A 592 21.64 17.45 -19.13
CA HIS A 592 22.05 18.79 -19.54
C HIS A 592 20.84 19.71 -19.78
N ILE A 593 19.84 19.27 -20.55
CA ILE A 593 18.64 20.07 -20.83
C ILE A 593 17.90 20.40 -19.53
N ALA A 594 17.74 19.42 -18.63
CA ALA A 594 17.08 19.61 -17.34
C ALA A 594 17.76 20.68 -16.48
N THR A 595 19.10 20.63 -16.38
CA THR A 595 19.87 21.54 -15.52
C THR A 595 20.07 22.92 -16.13
N ARG A 596 20.45 22.99 -17.41
CA ARG A 596 20.88 24.24 -18.06
C ARG A 596 19.76 24.99 -18.76
N HIS A 597 18.70 24.32 -19.19
CA HIS A 597 17.59 24.96 -19.93
C HIS A 597 16.27 24.96 -19.17
N LYS A 598 16.07 24.03 -18.22
CA LYS A 598 14.85 23.96 -17.39
C LYS A 598 15.06 24.36 -15.94
N GLY A 599 16.27 24.75 -15.54
CA GLY A 599 16.58 25.22 -14.18
C GLY A 599 16.38 24.17 -13.09
N GLN A 600 16.31 22.87 -13.43
CA GLN A 600 16.14 21.82 -12.45
C GLN A 600 17.46 21.59 -11.71
N LYS A 601 17.48 21.86 -10.40
CA LYS A 601 18.59 21.52 -9.52
C LYS A 601 18.43 20.06 -9.08
N TYR A 602 19.43 19.22 -9.35
CA TYR A 602 19.53 17.91 -8.72
C TYR A 602 20.12 18.08 -7.32
N PRO A 603 19.69 17.28 -6.32
CA PRO A 603 20.37 17.24 -5.03
C PRO A 603 21.85 16.84 -5.24
N PRO A 604 22.79 17.34 -4.43
CA PRO A 604 24.16 16.82 -4.44
C PRO A 604 24.13 15.30 -4.18
N GLU A 605 24.95 14.56 -4.95
CA GLU A 605 25.14 13.10 -4.81
C GLU A 605 25.78 12.73 -3.47
#